data_AF-A0A7W1ES57-F1
#
_entry.id   AF-A0A7W1ES57-F1
#
_cell.length_a   1.000
_cell.length_b   1.000
_cell.length_c   1.000
_cell.angle_alpha   90.00
_cell.angle_beta   90.00
_cell.angle_gamma   90.00
#
_symmetry.space_group_name_H-M   'P 1'
#
loop_
_entity.id
_entity.type
_entity.pdbx_description
1 polymer ?
#
loop_
_entity_poly.entity_id
_entity_poly.type
_entity_poly.pdbx_seq_one_letter_code
_entity_poly.pdbx_strand_id
1 'polypeptide(L)'
;MIFLIPITWFVILNILIGFGYVALLLQEVRQEPQVIVDNALSVLLLIIGMSLASLMLAYWHWPTVLVMVGVWLVTLFVALSWLLDFTNKPYVIASVWGLICVEIFWITSRWINLYHVPQTSLLLSQSALIVAALAYGFGGLYYHYKNKTLKKSLLFEYIAVTSVVFIALMLLSKWAVAV
;
A
#
# COMPACT_ATOMS: atom_id res chain seq x y z
N MET A 1 24.87 -7.62 14.24
CA MET A 1 25.17 -8.04 12.86
C MET A 1 24.10 -8.93 12.21
N ILE A 2 23.36 -9.75 12.96
CA ILE A 2 22.38 -10.72 12.40
C ILE A 2 21.11 -10.05 11.79
N PHE A 3 20.76 -8.82 12.20
CA PHE A 3 19.62 -8.08 11.65
C PHE A 3 19.85 -7.36 10.31
N LEU A 4 21.09 -7.24 9.84
CA LEU A 4 21.39 -6.54 8.57
C LEU A 4 21.06 -7.38 7.34
N ILE A 5 21.21 -8.71 7.44
CA ILE A 5 20.98 -9.64 6.32
C ILE A 5 19.50 -9.68 5.88
N PRO A 6 18.50 -9.73 6.79
CA PRO A 6 17.08 -9.60 6.44
C PRO A 6 16.75 -8.30 5.72
N ILE A 7 17.34 -7.19 6.18
CA ILE A 7 17.07 -5.84 5.67
C ILE A 7 17.63 -5.68 4.25
N THR A 8 18.85 -6.16 3.98
CA THR A 8 19.43 -6.12 2.64
C THR A 8 18.62 -6.93 1.63
N TRP A 9 18.14 -8.11 2.01
CA TRP A 9 17.28 -8.93 1.14
C TRP A 9 15.93 -8.28 0.89
N PHE A 10 15.34 -7.66 1.92
CA PHE A 10 14.11 -6.88 1.77
C PHE A 10 14.30 -5.74 0.75
N VAL A 11 15.37 -4.95 0.88
CA VAL A 11 15.68 -3.85 -0.06
C VAL A 11 15.89 -4.36 -1.49
N ILE A 12 16.61 -5.46 -1.68
CA ILE A 12 16.80 -6.07 -3.01
C ILE A 12 15.45 -6.50 -3.60
N LEU A 13 14.59 -7.15 -2.80
CA LEU A 13 13.25 -7.56 -3.23
C LEU A 13 12.39 -6.35 -3.65
N ASN A 14 12.47 -5.25 -2.89
CA ASN A 14 11.78 -3.99 -3.20
C ASN A 14 12.22 -3.44 -4.57
N ILE A 15 13.53 -3.41 -4.80
CA ILE A 15 14.10 -2.92 -6.07
C ILE A 15 13.65 -3.81 -7.22
N LEU A 16 13.73 -5.14 -7.07
CA LEU A 16 13.31 -6.10 -8.09
C LEU A 16 11.82 -5.99 -8.43
N ILE A 17 10.96 -5.80 -7.43
CA ILE A 17 9.52 -5.65 -7.64
C ILE A 17 9.20 -4.30 -8.28
N GLY A 18 9.89 -3.23 -7.88
CA GLY A 18 9.79 -1.93 -8.53
C GLY A 18 10.20 -1.99 -10.00
N PHE A 19 11.32 -2.65 -10.32
CA PHE A 19 11.76 -2.87 -11.70
C PHE A 19 10.79 -3.78 -12.47
N GLY A 20 10.28 -4.84 -11.85
CA GLY A 20 9.28 -5.71 -12.46
C GLY A 20 8.00 -4.96 -12.83
N TYR A 21 7.57 -4.04 -11.98
CA TYR A 21 6.41 -3.21 -12.25
C TYR A 21 6.64 -2.19 -13.36
N VAL A 22 7.79 -1.51 -13.36
CA VAL A 22 8.17 -0.61 -14.46
C VAL A 22 8.28 -1.38 -15.77
N ALA A 23 8.85 -2.59 -15.75
CA ALA A 23 8.93 -3.45 -16.92
C ALA A 23 7.54 -3.86 -17.45
N LEU A 24 6.58 -4.12 -16.56
CA LEU A 24 5.20 -4.42 -16.94
C LEU A 24 4.46 -3.20 -17.49
N LEU A 25 4.60 -2.03 -16.86
CA LEU A 25 4.08 -0.77 -17.40
C LEU A 25 4.64 -0.45 -18.79
N LEU A 26 5.92 -0.73 -19.00
CA LEU A 26 6.56 -0.59 -20.32
C LEU A 26 6.07 -1.64 -21.33
N GLN A 27 5.62 -2.81 -20.87
CA GLN A 27 5.00 -3.85 -21.70
C GLN A 27 3.51 -3.57 -22.01
N GLU A 28 2.79 -2.86 -21.14
CA GLU A 28 1.38 -2.45 -21.32
C GLU A 28 1.14 -1.44 -22.45
N VAL A 29 2.20 -1.02 -23.15
CA VAL A 29 2.09 -0.44 -24.50
C VAL A 29 1.53 -1.47 -25.52
N ARG A 30 1.24 -2.74 -25.14
CA ARG A 30 0.49 -3.71 -25.96
C ARG A 30 -0.69 -4.44 -25.27
N GLN A 31 -1.88 -4.05 -25.73
CA GLN A 31 -3.04 -4.79 -26.24
C GLN A 31 -4.04 -5.59 -25.38
N GLU A 32 -3.78 -6.19 -24.21
CA GLU A 32 -4.88 -6.69 -23.35
C GLU A 32 -4.51 -6.66 -21.84
N PRO A 33 -5.12 -5.77 -21.02
CA PRO A 33 -4.79 -5.66 -19.60
C PRO A 33 -5.25 -6.90 -18.83
N GLN A 34 -4.31 -7.59 -18.15
CA GLN A 34 -4.62 -8.69 -17.24
C GLN A 34 -4.99 -8.12 -15.87
N VAL A 35 -6.20 -7.57 -15.77
CA VAL A 35 -6.72 -6.82 -14.61
C VAL A 35 -6.41 -7.46 -13.24
N ILE A 36 -6.38 -8.80 -13.15
CA ILE A 36 -6.07 -9.50 -11.89
C ILE A 36 -4.59 -9.35 -11.51
N VAL A 37 -3.68 -9.48 -12.46
CA VAL A 37 -2.23 -9.39 -12.26
C VAL A 37 -1.82 -7.96 -11.92
N ASP A 38 -2.37 -6.99 -12.64
CA ASP A 38 -2.05 -5.56 -12.46
C ASP A 38 -2.54 -5.05 -11.09
N ASN A 39 -3.72 -5.50 -10.68
CA ASN A 39 -4.26 -5.22 -9.33
C ASN A 39 -3.42 -5.88 -8.24
N ALA A 40 -3.04 -7.14 -8.40
CA ALA A 40 -2.23 -7.86 -7.40
C ALA A 40 -0.85 -7.21 -7.22
N LEU A 41 -0.20 -6.82 -8.31
CA LEU A 41 1.08 -6.12 -8.29
C LEU A 41 0.98 -4.74 -7.65
N SER A 42 -0.06 -3.98 -7.99
CA SER A 42 -0.28 -2.64 -7.42
C SER A 42 -0.48 -2.70 -5.91
N VAL A 43 -1.26 -3.67 -5.42
CA VAL A 43 -1.43 -3.92 -3.98
C VAL A 43 -0.11 -4.35 -3.34
N LEU A 44 0.65 -5.23 -3.99
CA LEU A 44 1.91 -5.73 -3.48
C LEU A 44 2.96 -4.62 -3.37
N LEU A 45 3.08 -3.75 -4.37
CA LEU A 45 3.92 -2.56 -4.34
C LEU A 45 3.55 -1.61 -3.22
N LEU A 46 2.24 -1.41 -3.02
CA LEU A 46 1.75 -0.56 -1.95
C LEU A 46 2.14 -1.15 -0.58
N ILE A 47 1.96 -2.45 -0.39
CA ILE A 47 2.34 -3.15 0.85
C ILE A 47 3.83 -3.01 1.12
N ILE A 48 4.64 -3.22 0.08
CA ILE A 48 6.09 -3.19 0.15
C ILE A 48 6.59 -1.77 0.41
N GLY A 49 6.11 -0.78 -0.34
CA GLY A 49 6.49 0.62 -0.18
C GLY A 49 6.16 1.17 1.20
N MET A 50 4.97 0.87 1.72
CA MET A 50 4.55 1.27 3.07
C MET A 50 5.37 0.56 4.17
N SER A 51 5.73 -0.71 3.95
CA SER A 51 6.59 -1.45 4.87
C SER A 51 8.02 -0.93 4.86
N LEU A 52 8.57 -0.60 3.68
CA LEU A 52 9.87 0.05 3.56
C LEU A 52 9.88 1.40 4.27
N ALA A 53 8.86 2.24 4.05
CA ALA A 53 8.73 3.52 4.73
C ALA A 53 8.75 3.37 6.27
N SER A 54 8.06 2.35 6.80
CA SER A 54 8.07 2.06 8.23
C SER A 54 9.47 1.62 8.72
N LEU A 55 10.20 0.83 7.93
CA LEU A 55 11.57 0.43 8.24
C LEU A 55 12.56 1.61 8.19
N MET A 56 12.37 2.54 7.24
CA MET A 56 13.18 3.76 7.13
C MET A 56 13.10 4.60 8.41
N LEU A 57 11.92 4.66 9.04
CA LEU A 57 11.75 5.32 10.33
C LEU A 57 12.29 4.48 11.50
N ALA A 58 11.91 3.20 11.58
CA ALA A 58 12.21 2.37 12.75
C ALA A 58 13.70 1.98 12.88
N TYR A 59 14.40 1.76 11.76
CA TYR A 59 15.78 1.27 11.78
C TYR A 59 16.79 2.29 11.27
N TRP A 60 16.45 3.03 10.22
CA TRP A 60 17.38 3.99 9.60
C TRP A 60 17.21 5.42 10.10
N HIS A 61 16.20 5.69 10.92
CA HIS A 61 15.95 6.99 11.55
C HIS A 61 15.90 8.15 10.55
N TRP A 62 15.32 7.90 9.36
CA TRP A 62 15.15 8.95 8.36
C TRP A 62 14.20 10.05 8.88
N PRO A 63 14.38 11.32 8.47
CA PRO A 63 13.45 12.38 8.80
C PRO A 63 12.03 12.03 8.37
N THR A 64 11.07 12.11 9.29
CA THR A 64 9.66 11.73 9.06
C THR A 64 9.07 12.42 7.85
N VAL A 65 9.37 13.70 7.65
CA VAL A 65 8.89 14.49 6.51
C VAL A 65 9.37 13.90 5.18
N LEU A 66 10.62 13.46 5.08
CA LEU A 66 11.15 12.86 3.85
C LEU A 66 10.47 11.52 3.55
N VAL A 67 10.27 10.70 4.58
CA VAL A 67 9.55 9.42 4.42
C VAL A 67 8.10 9.65 4.01
N MET A 68 7.41 10.64 4.59
CA MET A 68 6.04 10.99 4.21
C MET A 68 5.94 11.45 2.75
N VAL A 69 6.88 12.27 2.27
CA VAL A 69 6.93 12.65 0.85
C VAL A 69 7.16 11.42 -0.04
N GLY A 70 8.04 10.50 0.38
CA GLY A 70 8.25 9.24 -0.32
C GLY A 70 7.00 8.37 -0.40
N VAL A 71 6.29 8.20 0.72
CA VAL A 71 5.00 7.50 0.79
C VAL A 71 3.99 8.15 -0.15
N TRP A 72 3.90 9.47 -0.14
CA TRP A 72 2.99 10.20 -1.03
C TRP A 72 3.31 9.92 -2.50
N LEU A 73 4.57 10.03 -2.91
CA LEU A 73 4.97 9.81 -4.31
C LEU A 73 4.74 8.37 -4.77
N VAL A 74 5.07 7.39 -3.93
CA VAL A 74 4.86 5.96 -4.26
C VAL A 74 3.37 5.65 -4.38
N THR A 75 2.56 6.10 -3.43
CA THR A 75 1.11 5.83 -3.44
C THR A 75 0.39 6.61 -4.54
N LEU A 76 0.85 7.82 -4.86
CA LEU A 76 0.40 8.58 -6.02
C LEU A 76 0.71 7.82 -7.32
N PHE A 77 1.94 7.34 -7.49
CA PHE A 77 2.36 6.62 -8.69
C PHE A 77 1.56 5.33 -8.89
N VAL A 78 1.41 4.52 -7.84
CA VAL A 78 0.61 3.28 -7.87
C VAL A 78 -0.87 3.55 -8.12
N ALA A 79 -1.42 4.66 -7.60
CA ALA A 79 -2.81 5.02 -7.91
C ALA A 79 -2.97 5.53 -9.33
N LEU A 80 -1.98 6.26 -9.86
CA LEU A 80 -2.01 6.79 -11.23
C LEU A 80 -1.96 5.68 -12.26
N SER A 81 -1.08 4.69 -12.10
CA SER A 81 -1.00 3.56 -13.03
C SER A 81 -2.34 2.83 -13.17
N TRP A 82 -3.12 2.73 -12.10
CA TRP A 82 -4.46 2.16 -12.16
C TRP A 82 -5.54 3.12 -12.69
N LEU A 83 -5.47 4.40 -12.32
CA LEU A 83 -6.52 5.38 -12.60
C LEU A 83 -6.45 5.98 -14.01
N LEU A 84 -5.27 6.01 -14.64
CA LEU A 84 -5.09 6.64 -15.96
C LEU A 84 -6.05 6.08 -17.01
N ASP A 85 -6.30 4.76 -16.98
CA ASP A 85 -7.21 4.09 -17.92
C ASP A 85 -8.67 4.08 -17.45
N PHE A 86 -8.93 4.49 -16.20
CA PHE A 86 -10.22 4.30 -15.53
C PHE A 86 -11.04 5.58 -15.34
N THR A 87 -10.44 6.76 -15.46
CA THR A 87 -11.11 8.03 -15.16
C THR A 87 -10.60 9.22 -15.95
N ASN A 88 -11.47 10.22 -16.13
CA ASN A 88 -11.11 11.49 -16.78
C ASN A 88 -10.34 12.44 -15.85
N LYS A 89 -10.25 12.14 -14.54
CA LYS A 89 -9.56 12.96 -13.54
C LYS A 89 -8.61 12.13 -12.65
N PRO A 90 -7.65 11.39 -13.24
CA PRO A 90 -6.83 10.43 -12.51
C PRO A 90 -5.94 11.12 -11.47
N TYR A 91 -5.35 12.27 -11.83
CA TYR A 91 -4.45 13.02 -10.96
C TYR A 91 -5.08 13.50 -9.66
N VAL A 92 -6.35 13.95 -9.70
CA VAL A 92 -7.04 14.45 -8.50
C VAL A 92 -7.32 13.29 -7.54
N ILE A 93 -7.87 12.19 -8.06
CA ILE A 93 -8.21 11.02 -7.24
C ILE A 93 -6.94 10.38 -6.66
N ALA A 94 -5.89 10.22 -7.48
CA ALA A 94 -4.61 9.68 -7.03
C ALA A 94 -3.94 10.58 -5.98
N SER A 95 -4.02 11.91 -6.12
CA SER A 95 -3.46 12.83 -5.13
C SER A 95 -4.19 12.77 -3.79
N VAL A 96 -5.53 12.72 -3.83
CA VAL A 96 -6.35 12.55 -2.61
C VAL A 96 -6.05 11.21 -1.95
N TRP A 97 -5.93 10.14 -2.73
CA TRP A 97 -5.55 8.82 -2.22
C TRP A 97 -4.17 8.83 -1.55
N GLY A 98 -3.18 9.44 -2.20
CA GLY A 98 -1.84 9.56 -1.64
C GLY A 98 -1.85 10.32 -0.31
N LEU A 99 -2.64 11.41 -0.19
CA LEU A 99 -2.78 12.14 1.07
C LEU A 99 -3.41 11.29 2.17
N ILE A 100 -4.45 10.50 1.86
CA ILE A 100 -5.04 9.56 2.82
C ILE A 100 -3.99 8.55 3.31
N CYS A 101 -3.19 7.99 2.40
CA CYS A 101 -2.12 7.05 2.75
C CYS A 101 -1.07 7.70 3.66
N VAL A 102 -0.68 8.94 3.37
CA VAL A 102 0.27 9.72 4.18
C VAL A 102 -0.27 9.99 5.58
N GLU A 103 -1.54 10.37 5.72
CA GLU A 103 -2.16 10.59 7.03
C GLU A 103 -2.22 9.30 7.86
N ILE A 104 -2.61 8.18 7.24
CA ILE A 104 -2.60 6.86 7.89
C ILE A 104 -1.18 6.50 8.32
N PHE A 105 -0.20 6.69 7.42
CA PHE A 105 1.20 6.44 7.72
C PHE A 105 1.70 7.33 8.86
N TRP A 106 1.35 8.62 8.87
CA TRP A 106 1.77 9.54 9.92
C TRP A 106 1.21 9.14 11.29
N ILE A 107 -0.08 8.80 11.39
CA ILE A 107 -0.69 8.32 12.63
C ILE A 107 -0.01 7.04 13.11
N THR A 108 0.18 6.07 12.22
CA THR A 108 0.79 4.76 12.55
C THR A 108 2.30 4.85 12.78
N SER A 109 2.98 5.87 12.24
CA SER A 109 4.42 6.08 12.43
C SER A 109 4.82 6.41 13.87
N ARG A 110 3.85 6.83 14.70
CA ARG A 110 4.06 7.06 16.14
C ARG A 110 4.16 5.76 16.94
N TRP A 111 3.61 4.67 16.41
CA TRP A 111 3.62 3.33 17.01
C TRP A 111 3.90 2.30 15.91
N ILE A 112 5.15 2.28 15.44
CA ILE A 112 5.55 1.42 14.34
C ILE A 112 5.45 -0.05 14.79
N ASN A 113 4.41 -0.73 14.33
CA ASN A 113 4.24 -2.16 14.49
C ASN A 113 4.69 -2.87 13.20
N LEU A 114 5.67 -3.75 13.35
CA LEU A 114 6.19 -4.61 12.28
C LEU A 114 5.87 -6.08 12.61
N TYR A 115 5.22 -6.76 11.68
CA TYR A 115 4.89 -8.17 11.77
C TYR A 115 5.90 -8.99 10.97
N HIS A 116 6.41 -10.06 11.57
CA HIS A 116 7.21 -11.05 10.84
C HIS A 116 6.30 -11.99 10.06
N VAL A 117 6.54 -12.12 8.76
CA VAL A 117 5.87 -13.15 7.97
C VAL A 117 6.52 -14.50 8.28
N PRO A 118 5.74 -15.51 8.72
CA PRO A 118 6.27 -16.82 9.10
C PRO A 118 7.17 -17.41 8.00
N GLN A 119 8.29 -18.01 8.41
CA GLN A 119 9.25 -18.68 7.51
C GLN A 119 9.94 -17.79 6.48
N THR A 120 9.82 -16.45 6.58
CA THR A 120 10.52 -15.51 5.69
C THR A 120 11.24 -14.43 6.50
N SER A 121 12.17 -13.73 5.86
CA SER A 121 12.82 -12.53 6.40
C SER A 121 11.99 -11.25 6.23
N LEU A 122 10.76 -11.36 5.70
CA LEU A 122 9.94 -10.19 5.38
C LEU A 122 9.27 -9.62 6.63
N LEU A 123 9.36 -8.30 6.74
CA LEU A 123 8.66 -7.50 7.73
C LEU A 123 7.54 -6.73 7.04
N LEU A 124 6.32 -6.92 7.54
CA LEU A 124 5.14 -6.20 7.09
C LEU A 124 4.77 -5.15 8.13
N SER A 125 4.65 -3.90 7.69
CA SER A 125 4.16 -2.85 8.58
C SER A 125 2.65 -2.93 8.75
N GLN A 126 2.17 -2.57 9.94
CA GLN A 126 0.74 -2.39 10.17
C GLN A 126 0.14 -1.36 9.21
N SER A 127 0.86 -0.27 8.93
CA SER A 127 0.43 0.78 8.01
C SER A 127 0.19 0.22 6.60
N ALA A 128 1.06 -0.67 6.11
CA ALA A 128 0.87 -1.38 4.85
C ALA A 128 -0.42 -2.20 4.83
N LEU A 129 -0.72 -2.93 5.91
CA LEU A 129 -1.93 -3.76 5.99
C LEU A 129 -3.21 -2.91 5.99
N ILE A 130 -3.20 -1.79 6.73
CA ILE A 130 -4.32 -0.84 6.76
C ILE A 130 -4.56 -0.26 5.36
N VAL A 131 -3.51 0.27 4.73
CA VAL A 131 -3.65 0.91 3.42
C VAL A 131 -4.01 -0.11 2.34
N ALA A 132 -3.49 -1.34 2.39
CA ALA A 132 -3.88 -2.40 1.45
C ALA A 132 -5.36 -2.77 1.58
N ALA A 133 -5.88 -2.89 2.81
CA ALA A 133 -7.30 -3.14 3.05
C ALA A 133 -8.19 -2.02 2.51
N LEU A 134 -7.79 -0.77 2.74
CA LEU A 134 -8.50 0.40 2.19
C LEU A 134 -8.41 0.50 0.67
N ALA A 135 -7.25 0.18 0.10
CA ALA A 135 -7.04 0.15 -1.34
C ALA A 135 -7.97 -0.88 -2.01
N TYR A 136 -8.04 -2.08 -1.44
CA TYR A 136 -8.97 -3.12 -1.88
C TYR A 136 -10.43 -2.66 -1.76
N GLY A 137 -10.80 -2.09 -0.61
CA GLY A 137 -12.14 -1.56 -0.34
C GLY A 137 -12.58 -0.47 -1.31
N PHE A 138 -11.86 0.65 -1.31
CA PHE A 138 -12.20 1.82 -2.11
C PHE A 138 -11.95 1.59 -3.61
N GLY A 139 -10.86 0.91 -3.97
CA GLY A 139 -10.57 0.54 -5.35
C GLY A 139 -11.66 -0.37 -5.93
N GLY A 140 -12.05 -1.42 -5.20
CA GLY A 140 -13.13 -2.32 -5.60
C GLY A 140 -14.48 -1.61 -5.74
N LEU A 141 -14.84 -0.75 -4.77
CA LEU A 141 -16.04 0.07 -4.85
C LEU A 141 -16.04 1.00 -6.07
N TYR A 142 -14.91 1.67 -6.32
CA TYR A 142 -14.77 2.57 -7.45
C TYR A 142 -14.85 1.84 -8.80
N TYR A 143 -14.22 0.67 -8.90
CA TYR A 143 -14.32 -0.22 -10.05
C TYR A 143 -15.78 -0.60 -10.35
N HIS A 144 -16.51 -1.09 -9.34
CA HIS A 144 -17.91 -1.48 -9.51
C HIS A 144 -18.83 -0.30 -9.82
N TYR A 145 -18.56 0.87 -9.23
CA TYR A 145 -19.27 2.11 -9.53
C TYR A 145 -19.09 2.52 -11.01
N LYS A 146 -17.84 2.53 -11.51
CA LYS A 146 -17.54 2.90 -12.89
C LYS A 146 -18.13 1.92 -13.90
N ASN A 147 -18.09 0.62 -13.60
CA ASN A 147 -18.64 -0.42 -14.46
C ASN A 147 -20.15 -0.61 -14.33
N LYS A 148 -20.85 0.25 -13.55
CA LYS A 148 -22.30 0.15 -13.30
C LYS A 148 -22.75 -1.21 -12.74
N THR A 149 -21.85 -1.95 -12.11
CA THR A 149 -22.12 -3.25 -11.48
C THR A 149 -22.29 -3.15 -9.96
N LEU A 150 -22.30 -1.92 -9.43
CA LEU A 150 -22.41 -1.67 -8.00
C LEU A 150 -23.79 -2.09 -7.47
N LYS A 151 -23.79 -3.15 -6.65
CA LYS A 151 -24.95 -3.62 -5.89
C LYS A 151 -24.85 -3.12 -4.44
N LYS A 152 -26.00 -2.90 -3.78
CA LYS A 152 -26.04 -2.55 -2.35
C LYS A 152 -25.36 -3.60 -1.47
N SER A 153 -25.42 -4.88 -1.85
CA SER A 153 -24.75 -5.98 -1.16
C SER A 153 -23.22 -5.84 -1.19
N LEU A 154 -22.65 -5.55 -2.37
CA LEU A 154 -21.21 -5.32 -2.53
C LEU A 154 -20.75 -4.10 -1.73
N LEU A 155 -21.56 -3.03 -1.72
CA LEU A 155 -21.24 -1.85 -0.93
C LEU A 155 -21.12 -2.17 0.56
N PHE A 156 -22.06 -2.96 1.09
CA PHE A 156 -22.01 -3.39 2.49
C PHE A 156 -20.82 -4.32 2.76
N GLU A 157 -20.54 -5.27 1.85
CA GLU A 157 -19.42 -6.20 1.98
C GLU A 157 -18.07 -5.48 2.04
N TYR A 158 -17.77 -4.60 1.09
CA TYR A 158 -16.52 -3.85 1.07
C TYR A 158 -16.37 -2.95 2.29
N ILE A 159 -17.42 -2.26 2.72
CA ILE A 159 -17.38 -1.41 3.92
C ILE A 159 -17.17 -2.27 5.18
N ALA A 160 -17.88 -3.39 5.30
CA ALA A 160 -17.78 -4.27 6.46
C ALA A 160 -16.39 -4.91 6.56
N VAL A 161 -15.87 -5.48 5.46
CA VAL A 161 -14.52 -6.07 5.42
C VAL A 161 -13.45 -5.03 5.75
N THR A 162 -13.52 -3.85 5.13
CA THR A 162 -12.57 -2.76 5.40
C THR A 162 -12.62 -2.31 6.86
N SER A 163 -13.82 -2.17 7.42
CA SER A 163 -14.02 -1.76 8.81
C SER A 163 -13.51 -2.80 9.80
N VAL A 164 -13.81 -4.08 9.56
CA VAL A 164 -13.35 -5.18 10.41
C VAL A 164 -11.83 -5.27 10.40
N VAL A 165 -11.20 -5.21 9.23
CA VAL A 165 -9.73 -5.25 9.12
C VAL A 165 -9.11 -4.02 9.79
N PHE A 166 -9.66 -2.83 9.57
CA PHE A 166 -9.18 -1.61 10.22
C PHE A 166 -9.27 -1.71 11.75
N ILE A 167 -10.42 -2.11 12.28
CA ILE A 167 -10.64 -2.27 13.73
C ILE A 167 -9.72 -3.35 14.30
N ALA A 168 -9.61 -4.50 13.64
CA ALA A 168 -8.72 -5.58 14.08
C ALA A 168 -7.27 -5.12 14.16
N LEU A 169 -6.79 -4.38 13.16
CA LEU A 169 -5.43 -3.85 13.17
C LEU A 169 -5.23 -2.81 14.29
N MET A 170 -6.21 -1.95 14.54
CA MET A 170 -6.16 -0.97 15.63
C MET A 170 -6.20 -1.61 17.03
N LEU A 171 -6.99 -2.67 17.21
CA LEU A 171 -7.10 -3.39 18.49
C LEU A 171 -5.89 -4.27 18.78
N LEU A 172 -5.30 -4.87 17.74
CA LEU A 172 -4.10 -5.71 17.84
C LEU A 172 -2.80 -4.89 17.90
N SER A 173 -2.89 -3.57 17.80
CA SER A 173 -1.75 -2.66 17.95
C SER A 173 -1.28 -2.64 19.40
N LYS A 174 0.02 -2.84 19.62
CA LYS A 174 0.62 -2.54 20.92
C LYS A 174 0.80 -1.02 21.01
N TRP A 175 -0.13 -0.34 21.67
CA TRP A 175 -0.11 1.11 21.92
C TRP A 175 0.94 1.54 22.96
N ALA A 176 1.92 0.68 23.28
CA ALA A 176 3.00 1.03 24.18
C ALA A 176 3.92 2.03 23.47
N VAL A 177 4.06 3.22 24.05
CA VAL A 177 5.00 4.23 23.59
C VAL A 177 6.39 3.60 23.62
N ALA A 178 7.04 3.48 22.47
CA ALA A 178 8.47 3.26 22.42
C ALA A 178 9.12 4.56 22.91
N VAL A 179 9.50 4.57 24.19
CA VAL A 179 10.37 5.61 24.78
C VAL A 179 11.79 5.36 24.31
#